data_AF-A0A8T7CAD1-F1
#
_entry.id   AF-A0A8T7CAD1-F1
#
_cell.length_a   1.000
_cell.length_b   1.000
_cell.length_c   1.000
_cell.angle_alpha   90.00
_cell.angle_beta   90.00
_cell.angle_gamma   90.00
#
_symmetry.space_group_name_H-M   'P 1'
#
loop_
_entity.id
_entity.type
_entity.pdbx_description
1 polymer ?
#
loop_
_entity_poly.entity_id
_entity_poly.type
_entity_poly.pdbx_seq_one_letter_code
_entity_poly.pdbx_strand_id
1 'polypeptide(L)'
;MNESAWIGDYNAAAVNKIEFQAANASATETLYLRVGITNGSTCFASAEPAVLPPNQPGPNGLQSISFLLDPSTMTEVTGNSCKGGGDGLATVLDNVVQLRILSAVSPAWTGDSMVSTLQLDGIHAAADSDLDQINDDTDNCTLVANANQRDTDLDGLGNACDADVATPNDCMVDLQDLAVYRQNFLSPGDLDTDNNGDGQTDLLDLSIVRGFFLQPPGPGQGIICGACLTPEPVGANGDFAGLPMFFRGGLINDWGASDSNRFSDQGGGLYVARFEANPGDFEWKIADNDWSIEYCTPTPLVADTPTAAPLFGCTFPLNGSINVPTAGCFEFEMQTDGAVPPNAVDVTFREAAP
;
A
#
# COMPACT_ATOMS: atom_id res chain seq x y z
N MET A 1 -9.02 -8.35 22.23
CA MET A 1 -8.99 -8.12 20.78
C MET A 1 -9.95 -7.00 20.49
N ASN A 2 -9.55 -6.03 19.66
CA ASN A 2 -10.18 -4.73 19.52
C ASN A 2 -11.70 -4.86 19.26
N GLU A 3 -12.54 -4.28 20.12
CA GLU A 3 -14.01 -4.35 20.01
C GLU A 3 -14.54 -3.54 18.80
N SER A 4 -13.66 -2.84 18.07
CA SER A 4 -14.01 -1.90 17.01
C SER A 4 -13.98 -2.42 15.56
N ALA A 5 -13.68 -3.71 15.31
CA ALA A 5 -13.62 -4.27 13.94
C ALA A 5 -14.85 -5.11 13.52
N TRP A 6 -15.79 -5.36 14.43
CA TRP A 6 -16.87 -6.36 14.24
C TRP A 6 -18.22 -5.78 13.85
N ILE A 7 -18.36 -4.48 14.02
CA ILE A 7 -19.58 -3.71 13.86
C ILE A 7 -19.22 -2.37 13.23
N GLY A 8 -20.15 -1.79 12.49
CA GLY A 8 -19.95 -0.53 11.78
C GLY A 8 -20.31 -0.65 10.30
N ASP A 9 -19.84 0.32 9.53
CA ASP A 9 -20.10 0.42 8.10
C ASP A 9 -18.99 -0.33 7.33
N TYR A 10 -19.31 -1.55 6.90
CA TYR A 10 -18.37 -2.39 6.15
C TYR A 10 -18.16 -1.87 4.73
N ASN A 11 -19.19 -1.28 4.11
CA ASN A 11 -19.04 -0.71 2.78
C ASN A 11 -18.12 0.51 2.80
N ALA A 12 -18.26 1.40 3.80
CA ALA A 12 -17.36 2.54 3.98
C ALA A 12 -15.92 2.13 4.32
N ALA A 13 -15.73 0.96 4.94
CA ALA A 13 -14.43 0.39 5.26
C ALA A 13 -13.89 -0.55 4.15
N ALA A 14 -14.56 -0.67 3.00
CA ALA A 14 -14.25 -1.60 1.92
C ALA A 14 -14.17 -3.09 2.34
N VAL A 15 -14.76 -3.44 3.47
CA VAL A 15 -14.76 -4.82 3.98
C VAL A 15 -15.66 -5.69 3.11
N ASN A 16 -15.07 -6.70 2.48
CA ASN A 16 -15.76 -7.64 1.62
C ASN A 16 -15.49 -9.11 1.96
N LYS A 17 -14.69 -9.39 2.99
CA LYS A 17 -14.49 -10.76 3.50
C LYS A 17 -14.26 -10.82 5.00
N ILE A 18 -14.58 -11.99 5.58
CA ILE A 18 -14.29 -12.34 6.98
C ILE A 18 -13.33 -13.50 7.02
N GLU A 19 -12.22 -13.31 7.73
CA GLU A 19 -11.13 -14.26 7.79
C GLU A 19 -10.84 -14.67 9.23
N PHE A 20 -10.51 -15.93 9.41
CA PHE A 20 -10.09 -16.47 10.69
C PHE A 20 -9.41 -17.82 10.53
N GLN A 21 -8.73 -18.25 11.58
CA GLN A 21 -8.15 -19.56 11.68
C GLN A 21 -9.01 -20.45 12.56
N ALA A 22 -9.24 -21.69 12.15
CA ALA A 22 -10.08 -22.62 12.92
C ALA A 22 -9.57 -24.05 12.93
N ALA A 23 -9.83 -24.75 14.04
CA ALA A 23 -9.64 -26.20 14.14
C ALA A 23 -10.78 -26.86 14.92
N ASN A 24 -11.16 -28.04 14.47
CA ASN A 24 -12.14 -28.88 15.12
C ASN A 24 -11.45 -29.93 16.00
N ALA A 25 -11.44 -29.69 17.31
CA ALA A 25 -10.87 -30.62 18.27
C ALA A 25 -11.83 -31.77 18.66
N SER A 26 -13.02 -31.87 18.04
CA SER A 26 -13.89 -33.04 18.20
C SER A 26 -13.23 -34.29 17.65
N ALA A 27 -13.45 -35.42 18.33
CA ALA A 27 -12.98 -36.71 17.85
C ALA A 27 -13.92 -37.37 16.82
N THR A 28 -15.17 -36.91 16.71
CA THR A 28 -16.23 -37.64 15.99
C THR A 28 -17.17 -36.78 15.16
N GLU A 29 -17.27 -35.49 15.46
CA GLU A 29 -18.22 -34.58 14.83
C GLU A 29 -17.54 -33.75 13.74
N THR A 30 -18.20 -33.57 12.60
CA THR A 30 -17.79 -32.60 11.57
C THR A 30 -18.51 -31.29 11.81
N LEU A 31 -17.78 -30.18 11.83
CA LEU A 31 -18.37 -28.85 11.95
C LEU A 31 -18.53 -28.22 10.56
N TYR A 32 -19.61 -27.47 10.38
CA TYR A 32 -19.93 -26.76 9.14
C TYR A 32 -19.94 -25.28 9.46
N LEU A 33 -18.74 -24.70 9.54
CA LEU A 33 -18.61 -23.30 9.95
C LEU A 33 -19.23 -22.37 8.91
N ARG A 34 -19.90 -21.34 9.41
CA ARG A 34 -20.52 -20.27 8.65
C ARG A 34 -20.28 -18.95 9.36
N VAL A 35 -20.29 -17.89 8.58
CA VAL A 35 -20.38 -16.52 9.09
C VAL A 35 -21.81 -16.02 8.92
N GLY A 36 -22.32 -15.32 9.94
CA GLY A 36 -23.58 -14.60 9.89
C GLY A 36 -23.40 -13.14 10.25
N ILE A 37 -24.10 -12.24 9.55
CA ILE A 37 -24.07 -10.80 9.78
C ILE A 37 -25.49 -10.21 9.83
N THR A 38 -25.68 -9.12 10.57
CA THR A 38 -26.96 -8.42 10.66
C THR A 38 -26.80 -6.93 10.95
N ASN A 39 -27.78 -6.15 10.50
CA ASN A 39 -27.98 -4.75 10.89
C ASN A 39 -28.98 -4.58 12.06
N GLY A 40 -29.35 -5.68 12.72
CA GLY A 40 -30.30 -5.72 13.84
C GLY A 40 -31.72 -6.08 13.42
N SER A 41 -31.98 -6.24 12.12
CA SER A 41 -33.29 -6.67 11.60
C SER A 41 -33.18 -7.74 10.51
N THR A 42 -32.41 -7.46 9.45
CA THR A 42 -32.13 -8.37 8.34
C THR A 42 -30.83 -9.10 8.62
N CYS A 43 -30.79 -10.41 8.34
CA CYS A 43 -29.65 -11.26 8.63
C CYS A 43 -29.24 -12.03 7.37
N PHE A 44 -27.93 -12.13 7.16
CA PHE A 44 -27.35 -13.00 6.15
C PHE A 44 -26.44 -14.03 6.81
N ALA A 45 -26.33 -15.20 6.19
CA ALA A 45 -25.33 -16.20 6.52
C ALA A 45 -24.64 -16.68 5.23
N SER A 46 -23.39 -17.15 5.33
CA SER A 46 -22.70 -17.72 4.17
C SER A 46 -23.54 -18.85 3.54
N ALA A 47 -23.58 -18.88 2.20
CA ALA A 47 -24.33 -19.85 1.41
C ALA A 47 -23.68 -21.24 1.51
N GLU A 48 -22.35 -21.29 1.40
CA GLU A 48 -21.55 -22.49 1.60
C GLU A 48 -20.82 -22.47 2.96
N PRO A 49 -20.71 -23.62 3.65
CA PRO A 49 -19.95 -23.72 4.89
C PRO A 49 -18.48 -24.08 4.63
N ALA A 50 -17.60 -23.65 5.53
CA ALA A 50 -16.27 -24.24 5.65
C ALA A 50 -16.37 -25.54 6.47
N VAL A 51 -16.04 -26.66 5.84
CA VAL A 51 -16.18 -27.99 6.44
C VAL A 51 -14.92 -28.35 7.24
N LEU A 52 -15.08 -28.49 8.56
CA LEU A 52 -14.01 -28.91 9.46
C LEU A 52 -14.22 -30.35 9.94
N PRO A 53 -13.50 -31.33 9.37
CA PRO A 53 -13.60 -32.71 9.81
C PRO A 53 -13.06 -32.90 11.24
N PRO A 54 -13.45 -33.98 11.94
CA PRO A 54 -12.95 -34.27 13.29
C PRO A 54 -11.44 -34.57 13.31
N ASN A 55 -10.85 -34.49 14.50
CA ASN A 55 -9.46 -34.80 14.82
C ASN A 55 -8.43 -33.93 14.09
N GLN A 56 -8.63 -32.61 14.09
CA GLN A 56 -7.64 -31.63 13.61
C GLN A 56 -6.95 -31.00 14.84
N PRO A 57 -5.78 -31.49 15.33
CA PRO A 57 -5.15 -30.95 16.54
C PRO A 57 -4.28 -29.72 16.22
N GLY A 58 -4.35 -28.67 17.06
CA GLY A 58 -3.45 -27.49 17.02
C GLY A 58 -1.98 -27.83 17.32
N PRO A 59 -1.03 -26.90 17.58
CA PRO A 59 -1.02 -25.44 17.43
C PRO A 59 -0.48 -24.96 16.06
N ASN A 60 -0.14 -25.89 15.16
CA ASN A 60 0.26 -25.62 13.76
C ASN A 60 -0.80 -26.14 12.76
N GLY A 61 -2.02 -26.42 13.23
CA GLY A 61 -3.08 -27.14 12.52
C GLY A 61 -4.41 -26.38 12.46
N LEU A 62 -4.38 -25.07 12.69
CA LEU A 62 -5.52 -24.22 12.38
C LEU A 62 -5.58 -24.01 10.87
N GLN A 63 -6.74 -24.24 10.28
CA GLN A 63 -6.99 -24.00 8.87
C GLN A 63 -7.41 -22.54 8.69
N SER A 64 -6.84 -21.86 7.69
CA SER A 64 -7.33 -20.55 7.26
C SER A 64 -8.71 -20.71 6.62
N ILE A 65 -9.66 -19.91 7.09
CA ILE A 65 -11.03 -19.87 6.61
C ILE A 65 -11.33 -18.44 6.21
N SER A 66 -11.88 -18.28 5.01
CA SER A 66 -12.31 -16.99 4.47
C SER A 66 -13.74 -17.12 3.94
N PHE A 67 -14.58 -16.13 4.24
CA PHE A 67 -15.93 -16.00 3.70
C PHE A 67 -16.08 -14.65 3.03
N LEU A 68 -16.31 -14.65 1.71
CA LEU A 68 -16.66 -13.46 0.96
C LEU A 68 -18.08 -12.98 1.35
N LEU A 69 -18.24 -11.66 1.43
CA LEU A 69 -19.46 -10.93 1.75
C LEU A 69 -20.09 -10.34 0.48
N ASP A 70 -20.39 -11.20 -0.50
CA ASP A 70 -20.99 -10.83 -1.78
C ASP A 70 -22.39 -11.46 -1.94
N PRO A 71 -23.32 -10.86 -2.71
CA PRO A 71 -24.66 -11.43 -2.91
C PRO A 71 -24.70 -12.85 -3.47
N SER A 72 -23.65 -13.34 -4.13
CA SER A 72 -23.53 -14.73 -4.60
C SER A 72 -23.10 -15.72 -3.52
N THR A 73 -22.40 -15.25 -2.48
CA THR A 73 -21.85 -16.09 -1.40
C THR A 73 -22.64 -15.99 -0.10
N MET A 74 -23.61 -15.07 -0.01
CA MET A 74 -24.43 -14.82 1.17
C MET A 74 -25.91 -15.09 0.91
N THR A 75 -26.58 -15.71 1.87
CA THR A 75 -28.02 -16.03 1.82
C THR A 75 -28.76 -15.29 2.93
N GLU A 76 -29.84 -14.58 2.59
CA GLU A 76 -30.73 -13.98 3.59
C GLU A 76 -31.41 -15.10 4.39
N VAL A 77 -31.33 -15.02 5.71
CA VAL A 77 -31.92 -16.02 6.62
C VAL A 77 -33.04 -15.40 7.44
N THR A 78 -34.14 -16.15 7.61
CA THR A 78 -35.33 -15.70 8.35
C THR A 78 -35.58 -16.57 9.59
N GLY A 79 -36.20 -15.98 10.62
CA GLY A 79 -36.51 -16.65 11.88
C GLY A 79 -35.73 -16.12 13.08
N ASN A 80 -36.23 -16.40 14.29
CA ASN A 80 -35.73 -15.84 15.55
C ASN A 80 -35.73 -14.29 15.52
N SER A 81 -34.58 -13.66 15.79
CA SER A 81 -34.41 -12.20 15.72
C SER A 81 -34.30 -11.66 14.30
N CYS A 82 -34.14 -12.53 13.29
CA CYS A 82 -34.04 -12.15 11.89
C CYS A 82 -35.44 -12.04 11.30
N LYS A 83 -35.91 -10.80 11.20
CA LYS A 83 -37.28 -10.52 10.76
C LYS A 83 -37.45 -10.79 9.26
N GLY A 84 -36.35 -10.79 8.51
CA GLY A 84 -36.37 -10.72 7.05
C GLY A 84 -36.91 -9.36 6.60
N GLY A 85 -36.56 -8.94 5.40
CA GLY A 85 -36.99 -7.62 4.95
C GLY A 85 -36.67 -7.26 3.51
N GLY A 86 -35.75 -7.97 2.85
CA GLY A 86 -35.33 -7.62 1.50
C GLY A 86 -34.53 -6.32 1.41
N ASP A 87 -33.93 -5.86 2.53
CA ASP A 87 -33.02 -4.70 2.55
C ASP A 87 -31.81 -4.92 1.61
N GLY A 88 -31.51 -6.17 1.27
CA GLY A 88 -30.35 -6.56 0.49
C GLY A 88 -29.08 -6.61 1.34
N LEU A 89 -28.07 -7.33 0.86
CA LEU A 89 -26.81 -7.50 1.59
C LEU A 89 -26.10 -6.16 1.80
N ALA A 90 -26.06 -5.30 0.78
CA ALA A 90 -25.38 -4.00 0.84
C ALA A 90 -25.90 -3.14 2.01
N THR A 91 -27.21 -3.03 2.21
CA THR A 91 -27.80 -2.26 3.33
C THR A 91 -27.55 -2.91 4.69
N VAL A 92 -27.33 -4.23 4.74
CA VAL A 92 -26.87 -4.88 5.98
C VAL A 92 -25.41 -4.53 6.27
N LEU A 93 -24.57 -4.44 5.24
CA LEU A 93 -23.15 -4.10 5.34
C LEU A 93 -22.92 -2.62 5.69
N ASP A 94 -23.81 -1.69 5.32
CA ASP A 94 -23.73 -0.27 5.72
C ASP A 94 -23.75 -0.05 7.25
N ASN A 95 -24.31 -1.00 8.02
CA ASN A 95 -24.42 -0.88 9.46
C ASN A 95 -24.50 -2.27 10.11
N VAL A 96 -23.39 -3.01 10.09
CA VAL A 96 -23.28 -4.28 10.79
C VAL A 96 -23.31 -4.04 12.29
N VAL A 97 -24.28 -4.61 12.98
CA VAL A 97 -24.41 -4.51 14.45
C VAL A 97 -24.07 -5.81 15.16
N GLN A 98 -23.98 -6.92 14.42
CA GLN A 98 -23.54 -8.20 14.95
C GLN A 98 -22.99 -9.11 13.85
N LEU A 99 -21.82 -9.68 14.13
CA LEU A 99 -21.20 -10.78 13.40
C LEU A 99 -21.26 -12.07 14.26
N ARG A 100 -21.44 -13.22 13.60
CA ARG A 100 -21.47 -14.54 14.22
C ARG A 100 -20.60 -15.51 13.44
N ILE A 101 -19.84 -16.33 14.17
CA ILE A 101 -19.28 -17.58 13.66
C ILE A 101 -20.10 -18.69 14.30
N LEU A 102 -20.68 -19.56 13.48
CA LEU A 102 -21.56 -20.64 13.93
C LEU A 102 -21.32 -21.91 13.11
N SER A 103 -21.64 -23.08 13.67
CA SER A 103 -21.72 -24.31 12.90
C SER A 103 -23.16 -24.55 12.47
N ALA A 104 -23.44 -24.67 11.18
CA ALA A 104 -24.76 -25.06 10.68
C ALA A 104 -24.67 -25.78 9.33
N VAL A 105 -25.40 -26.88 9.17
CA VAL A 105 -25.41 -27.63 7.90
C VAL A 105 -26.02 -26.84 6.74
N SER A 106 -26.97 -25.95 7.01
CA SER A 106 -27.60 -25.05 6.04
C SER A 106 -27.49 -23.59 6.52
N PRO A 107 -27.58 -22.58 5.63
CA PRO A 107 -27.55 -21.18 6.04
C PRO A 107 -28.60 -20.89 7.11
N ALA A 108 -28.14 -20.46 8.28
CA ALA A 108 -28.99 -20.22 9.44
C ALA A 108 -28.39 -19.16 10.35
N TRP A 109 -29.23 -18.43 11.08
CA TRP A 109 -28.78 -17.45 12.08
C TRP A 109 -28.38 -18.07 13.41
N THR A 110 -28.93 -19.24 13.70
CA THR A 110 -28.70 -19.98 14.95
C THR A 110 -27.96 -21.26 14.59
N GLY A 111 -26.80 -21.45 15.22
CA GLY A 111 -25.99 -22.65 14.98
C GLY A 111 -26.64 -23.91 15.54
N ASP A 112 -26.25 -25.03 14.96
CA ASP A 112 -26.56 -26.37 15.45
C ASP A 112 -25.88 -26.61 16.81
N SER A 113 -26.46 -27.48 17.64
CA SER A 113 -25.84 -27.88 18.90
C SER A 113 -24.59 -28.70 18.63
N MET A 114 -23.44 -28.22 19.10
CA MET A 114 -22.15 -28.89 18.96
C MET A 114 -21.70 -29.51 20.29
N VAL A 115 -21.08 -30.69 20.24
CA VAL A 115 -20.45 -31.36 21.40
C VAL A 115 -18.92 -31.38 21.22
N SER A 116 -18.41 -30.38 20.50
CA SER A 116 -17.01 -30.19 20.14
C SER A 116 -16.38 -29.02 20.88
N THR A 117 -15.05 -29.03 20.97
CA THR A 117 -14.27 -27.82 21.22
C THR A 117 -13.83 -27.26 19.86
N LEU A 118 -14.37 -26.10 19.49
CA LEU A 118 -13.91 -25.32 18.34
C LEU A 118 -12.81 -24.37 18.81
N GLN A 119 -11.67 -24.41 18.13
CA GLN A 119 -10.62 -23.42 18.27
C GLN A 119 -10.80 -22.37 17.19
N LEU A 120 -10.75 -21.10 17.57
CA LEU A 120 -10.78 -19.94 16.68
C LEU A 120 -9.65 -19.01 17.07
N ASP A 121 -8.94 -18.49 16.07
CA ASP A 121 -7.92 -17.46 16.27
C ASP A 121 -7.91 -16.49 15.08
N GLY A 122 -7.30 -15.33 15.26
CA GLY A 122 -7.03 -14.37 14.19
C GLY A 122 -8.26 -13.94 13.43
N ILE A 123 -9.42 -13.86 14.08
CA ILE A 123 -10.63 -13.37 13.41
C ILE A 123 -10.35 -11.92 13.02
N HIS A 124 -10.68 -11.55 11.78
CA HIS A 124 -10.70 -10.16 11.31
C HIS A 124 -11.63 -9.99 10.10
N ALA A 125 -12.01 -8.75 9.85
CA ALA A 125 -12.73 -8.34 8.66
C ALA A 125 -11.73 -7.62 7.75
N ALA A 126 -11.71 -7.97 6.46
CA ALA A 126 -10.70 -7.51 5.51
C ALA A 126 -11.32 -7.03 4.19
N ALA A 127 -10.54 -6.23 3.48
CA ALA A 127 -10.79 -5.81 2.11
C ALA A 127 -9.86 -6.60 1.16
N ASP A 128 -10.37 -6.90 -0.02
CA ASP A 128 -9.71 -7.66 -1.10
C ASP A 128 -10.42 -7.25 -2.39
N SER A 129 -10.04 -6.09 -2.90
CA SER A 129 -10.80 -5.30 -3.86
C SER A 129 -10.86 -5.96 -5.24
N ASP A 130 -9.87 -6.79 -5.59
CA ASP A 130 -9.79 -7.50 -6.87
C ASP A 130 -10.09 -9.02 -6.79
N LEU A 131 -10.30 -9.53 -5.57
CA LEU A 131 -10.71 -10.90 -5.26
C LEU A 131 -9.66 -11.95 -5.62
N ASP A 132 -8.37 -11.60 -5.50
CA ASP A 132 -7.25 -12.50 -5.78
C ASP A 132 -6.79 -13.34 -4.59
N GLN A 133 -7.42 -13.14 -3.42
CA GLN A 133 -7.17 -13.78 -2.12
C GLN A 133 -6.04 -13.16 -1.30
N ILE A 134 -5.44 -12.07 -1.76
CA ILE A 134 -4.55 -11.22 -0.98
C ILE A 134 -5.37 -10.09 -0.39
N ASN A 135 -5.02 -9.64 0.81
CA ASN A 135 -5.73 -8.53 1.44
C ASN A 135 -5.18 -7.21 0.90
N ASP A 136 -6.03 -6.20 0.68
CA ASP A 136 -5.63 -4.89 0.16
C ASP A 136 -4.46 -4.25 0.95
N ASP A 137 -4.32 -4.57 2.24
CA ASP A 137 -3.25 -4.08 3.12
C ASP A 137 -1.91 -4.81 2.94
N THR A 138 -1.88 -5.86 2.12
CA THR A 138 -0.70 -6.66 1.77
C THR A 138 -0.57 -6.92 0.27
N ASP A 139 -1.45 -6.33 -0.54
CA ASP A 139 -1.56 -6.57 -1.98
C ASP A 139 -0.78 -5.51 -2.78
N ASN A 140 0.22 -5.95 -3.55
CA ASN A 140 1.01 -5.08 -4.41
C ASN A 140 0.28 -4.66 -5.71
N CYS A 141 -0.94 -5.13 -5.96
CA CYS A 141 -1.83 -4.68 -7.03
C CYS A 141 -3.32 -4.70 -6.64
N THR A 142 -3.71 -3.95 -5.60
CA THR A 142 -5.08 -3.84 -5.02
C THR A 142 -6.30 -3.80 -5.96
N LEU A 143 -6.14 -3.51 -7.26
CA LEU A 143 -7.24 -3.48 -8.24
C LEU A 143 -7.05 -4.45 -9.42
N VAL A 144 -5.96 -5.23 -9.46
CA VAL A 144 -5.59 -6.11 -10.56
C VAL A 144 -5.09 -7.44 -10.02
N ALA A 145 -5.99 -8.43 -10.08
CA ALA A 145 -5.76 -9.74 -9.48
C ALA A 145 -4.44 -10.38 -9.89
N ASN A 146 -3.55 -10.57 -8.92
CA ASN A 146 -2.20 -11.10 -9.10
C ASN A 146 -1.76 -11.92 -7.88
N ALA A 147 -2.47 -13.02 -7.59
CA ALA A 147 -2.25 -13.85 -6.39
C ALA A 147 -0.81 -14.38 -6.18
N ASN A 148 0.05 -14.31 -7.20
CA ASN A 148 1.47 -14.63 -7.09
C ASN A 148 2.34 -13.48 -6.50
N GLN A 149 1.77 -12.29 -6.39
CA GLN A 149 2.36 -11.05 -5.87
C GLN A 149 3.75 -10.79 -6.46
N ARG A 150 3.92 -11.07 -7.75
CA ARG A 150 5.20 -10.90 -8.43
C ARG A 150 5.52 -9.42 -8.58
N ASP A 151 6.72 -9.06 -8.16
CA ASP A 151 7.32 -7.72 -8.16
C ASP A 151 8.82 -7.94 -8.46
N THR A 152 9.24 -7.59 -9.68
CA THR A 152 10.54 -8.00 -10.23
C THR A 152 11.63 -6.98 -9.95
N ASP A 153 11.28 -5.70 -9.93
CA ASP A 153 12.17 -4.58 -9.63
C ASP A 153 12.19 -4.21 -8.14
N LEU A 154 11.29 -4.79 -7.34
CA LEU A 154 11.19 -4.68 -5.88
C LEU A 154 10.81 -3.28 -5.40
N ASP A 155 9.97 -2.59 -6.17
CA ASP A 155 9.43 -1.29 -5.83
C ASP A 155 8.15 -1.41 -4.97
N GLY A 156 7.57 -2.61 -4.82
CA GLY A 156 6.35 -2.84 -4.05
C GLY A 156 5.06 -2.63 -4.85
N LEU A 157 5.14 -2.38 -6.15
CA LEU A 157 4.05 -2.56 -7.09
C LEU A 157 4.22 -3.91 -7.80
N GLY A 158 3.12 -4.62 -8.00
CA GLY A 158 3.17 -5.89 -8.70
C GLY A 158 3.32 -5.67 -10.20
N ASN A 159 4.09 -6.53 -10.87
CA ASN A 159 4.25 -6.50 -12.33
C ASN A 159 2.91 -6.45 -13.09
N ALA A 160 1.82 -6.98 -12.52
CA ALA A 160 0.50 -6.99 -13.14
C ALA A 160 -0.15 -5.60 -13.26
N CYS A 161 0.21 -4.66 -12.38
CA CYS A 161 -0.30 -3.29 -12.34
C CYS A 161 0.81 -2.25 -12.50
N ASP A 162 2.06 -2.68 -12.58
CA ASP A 162 3.19 -1.82 -12.83
C ASP A 162 3.65 -1.86 -14.29
N ALA A 163 3.90 -0.71 -14.88
CA ALA A 163 4.49 -0.58 -16.20
C ALA A 163 5.61 0.47 -16.25
N ASP A 164 6.05 0.94 -15.08
CA ASP A 164 7.14 1.91 -14.87
C ASP A 164 8.47 1.17 -14.69
N VAL A 165 8.92 0.63 -15.82
CA VAL A 165 10.05 -0.30 -15.89
C VAL A 165 11.36 0.43 -16.19
N ALA A 166 11.31 1.74 -16.44
CA ALA A 166 12.49 2.55 -16.69
C ALA A 166 13.29 2.76 -15.39
N THR A 167 14.60 2.99 -15.53
CA THR A 167 15.45 3.31 -14.38
C THR A 167 15.95 4.75 -14.49
N PRO A 168 15.77 5.59 -13.45
CA PRO A 168 14.97 5.30 -12.24
C PRO A 168 13.48 5.15 -12.55
N ASN A 169 12.75 4.34 -11.77
CA ASN A 169 11.28 4.30 -11.78
C ASN A 169 10.81 5.69 -11.33
N ASP A 170 10.10 6.38 -12.21
CA ASP A 170 9.75 7.80 -12.06
C ASP A 170 8.27 8.03 -11.74
N CYS A 171 7.60 6.97 -11.30
CA CYS A 171 6.17 6.92 -10.98
C CYS A 171 5.25 7.34 -12.14
N MET A 172 5.69 7.24 -13.40
CA MET A 172 4.96 7.68 -14.58
C MET A 172 5.25 6.76 -15.77
N VAL A 173 4.23 6.03 -16.22
CA VAL A 173 4.37 5.21 -17.43
C VAL A 173 4.41 6.11 -18.67
N ASP A 174 5.58 6.30 -19.28
CA ASP A 174 5.80 7.21 -20.39
C ASP A 174 6.57 6.59 -21.59
N LEU A 175 7.24 7.44 -22.39
CA LEU A 175 8.01 6.98 -23.54
C LEU A 175 9.34 6.32 -23.16
N GLN A 176 9.87 6.59 -21.97
CA GLN A 176 11.07 5.97 -21.40
C GLN A 176 10.78 4.49 -21.13
N ASP A 177 9.67 4.17 -20.48
CA ASP A 177 9.22 2.78 -20.26
C ASP A 177 9.00 2.07 -21.56
N LEU A 178 8.24 2.69 -22.48
CA LEU A 178 8.00 2.11 -23.79
C LEU A 178 9.31 1.81 -24.55
N ALA A 179 10.38 2.57 -24.28
CA ALA A 179 11.71 2.28 -24.83
C ALA A 179 12.32 1.01 -24.26
N VAL A 180 12.09 0.68 -22.98
CA VAL A 180 12.51 -0.57 -22.32
C VAL A 180 11.70 -1.75 -22.85
N TYR A 181 10.37 -1.65 -22.93
CA TYR A 181 9.53 -2.68 -23.56
C TYR A 181 9.95 -2.96 -25.00
N ARG A 182 10.27 -1.92 -25.77
CA ARG A 182 10.77 -2.08 -27.13
C ARG A 182 12.10 -2.83 -27.19
N GLN A 183 12.98 -2.62 -26.22
CA GLN A 183 14.27 -3.34 -26.14
C GLN A 183 14.07 -4.81 -25.79
N ASN A 184 13.08 -5.10 -24.95
CA ASN A 184 12.77 -6.44 -24.47
C ASN A 184 11.70 -7.17 -25.28
N PHE A 185 11.18 -6.60 -26.36
CA PHE A 185 10.07 -7.19 -27.10
C PHE A 185 10.42 -8.58 -27.66
N LEU A 186 9.60 -9.58 -27.32
CA LEU A 186 9.78 -11.03 -27.54
C LEU A 186 10.98 -11.64 -26.81
N SER A 187 11.55 -10.95 -25.81
CA SER A 187 12.54 -11.54 -24.92
C SER A 187 11.86 -12.54 -23.99
N PRO A 188 12.41 -13.76 -23.87
CA PRO A 188 11.91 -14.75 -22.92
C PRO A 188 12.47 -14.48 -21.53
N GLY A 189 11.71 -14.87 -20.51
CA GLY A 189 12.14 -14.84 -19.11
C GLY A 189 11.19 -14.04 -18.24
N ASP A 190 11.50 -14.03 -16.95
CA ASP A 190 10.78 -13.28 -15.93
C ASP A 190 11.38 -11.87 -15.86
N LEU A 191 11.13 -11.10 -16.90
CA LEU A 191 11.56 -9.70 -17.00
C LEU A 191 10.50 -8.82 -16.37
N ASP A 192 10.93 -7.65 -15.91
CA ASP A 192 10.01 -6.65 -15.40
C ASP A 192 8.98 -6.17 -16.45
N THR A 193 9.36 -6.27 -17.73
CA THR A 193 8.49 -6.04 -18.90
C THR A 193 7.60 -7.22 -19.30
N ASP A 194 7.66 -8.36 -18.61
CA ASP A 194 6.72 -9.50 -18.74
C ASP A 194 5.66 -9.35 -17.66
N ASN A 195 4.85 -8.30 -17.75
CA ASN A 195 3.92 -7.84 -16.73
C ASN A 195 2.81 -8.86 -16.42
N ASN A 196 2.38 -9.62 -17.42
CA ASN A 196 1.36 -10.67 -17.25
C ASN A 196 1.92 -12.01 -16.73
N GLY A 197 3.23 -12.22 -16.80
CA GLY A 197 3.91 -13.41 -16.27
C GLY A 197 3.73 -14.67 -17.09
N ASP A 198 3.55 -14.51 -18.39
CA ASP A 198 3.52 -15.64 -19.33
C ASP A 198 4.93 -16.05 -19.81
N GLY A 199 5.97 -15.35 -19.35
CA GLY A 199 7.38 -15.63 -19.62
C GLY A 199 7.90 -14.98 -20.90
N GLN A 200 7.15 -14.03 -21.48
CA GLN A 200 7.54 -13.28 -22.66
C GLN A 200 7.02 -11.84 -22.59
N THR A 201 7.89 -10.87 -22.89
CA THR A 201 7.44 -9.50 -23.14
C THR A 201 6.81 -9.39 -24.53
N ASP A 202 5.49 -9.25 -24.64
CA ASP A 202 4.77 -9.19 -25.90
C ASP A 202 3.69 -8.07 -25.97
N LEU A 203 2.67 -8.26 -26.82
CA LEU A 203 1.60 -7.27 -27.00
C LEU A 203 0.63 -7.23 -25.81
N LEU A 204 0.57 -8.29 -25.00
CA LEU A 204 -0.25 -8.36 -23.79
C LEU A 204 0.35 -7.46 -22.70
N ASP A 205 1.67 -7.41 -22.55
CA ASP A 205 2.33 -6.51 -21.59
C ASP A 205 2.21 -5.05 -22.04
N LEU A 206 2.35 -4.80 -23.34
CA LEU A 206 2.08 -3.47 -23.91
C LEU A 206 0.62 -3.01 -23.74
N SER A 207 -0.31 -3.93 -23.45
CA SER A 207 -1.69 -3.56 -23.11
C SER A 207 -1.79 -2.93 -21.72
N ILE A 208 -0.91 -3.32 -20.79
CA ILE A 208 -0.77 -2.73 -19.45
C ILE A 208 -0.14 -1.35 -19.57
N VAL A 209 0.95 -1.21 -20.33
CA VAL A 209 1.56 0.11 -20.66
C VAL A 209 0.51 1.07 -21.22
N ARG A 210 -0.34 0.60 -22.14
CA ARG A 210 -1.42 1.42 -22.70
C ARG A 210 -2.47 1.82 -21.66
N GLY A 211 -2.74 0.98 -20.67
CA GLY A 211 -3.66 1.27 -19.58
C GLY A 211 -3.17 2.42 -18.71
N PHE A 212 -1.85 2.51 -18.52
CA PHE A 212 -1.21 3.49 -17.64
C PHE A 212 -0.47 4.62 -18.36
N PHE A 213 -0.47 4.69 -19.70
CA PHE A 213 0.31 5.71 -20.40
C PHE A 213 -0.04 7.15 -19.98
N LEU A 214 0.98 7.88 -19.52
CA LEU A 214 0.91 9.20 -18.86
C LEU A 214 0.12 9.21 -17.54
N GLN A 215 0.07 8.08 -16.84
CA GLN A 215 -0.50 7.89 -15.52
C GLN A 215 0.50 7.13 -14.65
N PRO A 216 0.40 7.24 -13.31
CA PRO A 216 1.15 6.38 -12.42
C PRO A 216 0.73 4.90 -12.55
N PRO A 217 1.64 3.95 -12.31
CA PRO A 217 1.29 2.53 -12.14
C PRO A 217 0.50 2.28 -10.85
N GLY A 218 0.07 1.02 -10.66
CA GLY A 218 -0.68 0.58 -9.48
C GLY A 218 -2.20 0.75 -9.62
N PRO A 219 -2.95 0.90 -8.51
CA PRO A 219 -2.49 1.03 -7.11
C PRO A 219 -2.04 -0.30 -6.46
N GLY A 220 -1.11 -0.23 -5.50
CA GLY A 220 -0.59 -1.36 -4.69
C GLY A 220 0.02 -0.92 -3.34
N GLN A 221 0.29 -1.88 -2.44
CA GLN A 221 1.02 -1.67 -1.17
C GLN A 221 2.53 -1.59 -1.38
N GLY A 222 3.10 -0.40 -1.24
CA GLY A 222 4.55 -0.25 -1.12
C GLY A 222 5.05 1.10 -1.59
N ILE A 223 4.48 1.61 -2.67
CA ILE A 223 4.81 2.92 -3.24
C ILE A 223 3.51 3.56 -3.77
N ILE A 224 3.24 4.79 -3.32
CA ILE A 224 2.21 5.62 -3.95
C ILE A 224 2.85 6.25 -5.19
N CYS A 225 2.91 5.51 -6.30
CA CYS A 225 3.28 6.13 -7.55
C CYS A 225 2.28 7.27 -7.83
N GLY A 226 2.82 8.48 -7.92
CA GLY A 226 2.08 9.72 -8.11
C GLY A 226 2.13 10.74 -6.96
N ALA A 227 2.67 10.41 -5.78
CA ALA A 227 2.76 11.38 -4.67
C ALA A 227 4.13 12.05 -4.50
N CYS A 228 5.22 11.47 -5.03
CA CYS A 228 6.59 11.88 -4.70
C CYS A 228 7.49 12.38 -5.82
N LEU A 229 6.89 12.80 -6.93
CA LEU A 229 7.63 13.49 -7.97
C LEU A 229 8.15 14.83 -7.47
N THR A 230 9.46 15.06 -7.63
CA THR A 230 10.00 16.41 -7.53
C THR A 230 9.28 17.30 -8.54
N PRO A 231 8.72 18.45 -8.14
CA PRO A 231 8.01 19.31 -9.09
C PRO A 231 8.93 19.74 -10.22
N GLU A 232 8.41 19.72 -11.45
CA GLU A 232 9.14 20.21 -12.62
C GLU A 232 9.66 21.65 -12.38
N PRO A 233 10.90 21.96 -12.79
CA PRO A 233 11.48 23.27 -12.56
C PRO A 233 10.75 24.35 -13.35
N VAL A 234 10.67 25.56 -12.77
CA VAL A 234 10.05 26.71 -13.41
C VAL A 234 11.06 27.37 -14.37
N GLY A 235 11.34 26.72 -15.50
CA GLY A 235 12.26 27.21 -16.54
C GLY A 235 13.34 26.20 -16.94
N ALA A 236 14.41 26.66 -17.58
CA ALA A 236 15.59 25.81 -17.79
C ALA A 236 16.23 25.55 -16.42
N ASN A 237 16.29 24.27 -15.99
CA ASN A 237 16.79 23.81 -14.69
C ASN A 237 17.82 24.79 -14.09
N GLY A 238 17.38 25.61 -13.14
CA GLY A 238 18.27 26.50 -12.42
C GLY A 238 19.07 25.67 -11.43
N ASP A 239 20.37 25.64 -11.61
CA ASP A 239 21.26 24.95 -10.69
C ASP A 239 21.66 25.90 -9.57
N PHE A 240 21.57 25.43 -8.32
CA PHE A 240 21.97 26.22 -7.17
C PHE A 240 23.46 26.54 -7.27
N ALA A 241 23.79 27.82 -7.35
CA ALA A 241 25.16 28.29 -7.60
C ALA A 241 25.81 27.69 -8.87
N GLY A 242 25.01 27.26 -9.85
CA GLY A 242 25.49 26.61 -11.07
C GLY A 242 25.91 25.15 -10.89
N LEU A 243 25.55 24.53 -9.76
CA LEU A 243 25.77 23.11 -9.48
C LEU A 243 24.45 22.39 -9.15
N PRO A 244 24.29 21.12 -9.57
CA PRO A 244 23.18 20.30 -9.13
C PRO A 244 23.35 19.98 -7.64
N MET A 245 22.31 20.24 -6.87
CA MET A 245 22.25 19.94 -5.44
C MET A 245 21.31 18.77 -5.20
N PHE A 246 21.65 17.93 -4.22
CA PHE A 246 20.94 16.69 -3.95
C PHE A 246 20.62 16.57 -2.46
N PHE A 247 19.48 15.98 -2.14
CA PHE A 247 19.15 15.54 -0.79
C PHE A 247 19.73 14.14 -0.56
N ARG A 248 20.72 14.02 0.33
CA ARG A 248 21.53 12.81 0.53
C ARG A 248 21.39 12.32 1.96
N GLY A 249 21.13 11.03 2.17
CA GLY A 249 21.00 10.44 3.50
C GLY A 249 21.32 8.95 3.50
N GLY A 250 21.94 8.45 4.58
CA GLY A 250 22.47 7.08 4.61
C GLY A 250 21.40 6.00 4.48
N LEU A 251 20.32 6.11 5.25
CA LEU A 251 19.18 5.18 5.20
C LEU A 251 18.11 5.59 4.18
N ILE A 252 18.35 6.64 3.40
CA ILE A 252 17.42 7.17 2.39
C ILE A 252 17.89 6.77 1.00
N ASN A 253 19.15 7.05 0.67
CA ASN A 253 19.73 6.81 -0.65
C ASN A 253 21.23 6.46 -0.59
N ASP A 254 21.71 5.88 0.51
CA ASP A 254 23.11 5.53 0.76
C ASP A 254 24.08 6.70 0.51
N TRP A 255 23.64 7.92 0.85
CA TRP A 255 24.34 9.16 0.53
C TRP A 255 24.61 9.37 -0.96
N GLY A 256 23.84 8.77 -1.87
CA GLY A 256 23.97 8.90 -3.32
C GLY A 256 23.56 10.25 -3.86
N ALA A 257 23.90 10.52 -5.13
CA ALA A 257 23.43 11.68 -5.90
C ALA A 257 22.93 11.18 -7.26
N SER A 258 21.66 11.42 -7.56
CA SER A 258 20.95 10.98 -8.76
C SER A 258 19.85 11.99 -9.10
N ASP A 259 19.26 11.89 -10.29
CA ASP A 259 18.16 12.80 -10.65
C ASP A 259 16.93 12.64 -9.73
N SER A 260 16.71 11.46 -9.15
CA SER A 260 15.63 11.17 -8.21
C SER A 260 15.70 11.93 -6.88
N ASN A 261 16.89 12.35 -6.43
CA ASN A 261 17.06 13.10 -5.18
C ASN A 261 17.60 14.52 -5.43
N ARG A 262 17.56 14.98 -6.68
CA ARG A 262 18.02 16.28 -7.11
C ARG A 262 17.00 17.36 -6.75
N PHE A 263 17.49 18.48 -6.26
CA PHE A 263 16.66 19.66 -6.07
C PHE A 263 16.26 20.27 -7.42
N SER A 264 14.98 20.61 -7.54
CA SER A 264 14.37 21.29 -8.67
C SER A 264 14.12 22.76 -8.34
N ASP A 265 14.55 23.69 -9.22
CA ASP A 265 14.36 25.13 -9.06
C ASP A 265 12.91 25.53 -9.36
N GLN A 266 12.20 25.99 -8.33
CA GLN A 266 10.82 26.45 -8.41
C GLN A 266 10.71 27.95 -8.71
N GLY A 267 11.83 28.62 -8.96
CA GLY A 267 11.92 30.06 -9.11
C GLY A 267 11.85 30.80 -7.78
N GLY A 268 12.14 32.10 -7.79
CA GLY A 268 12.11 32.93 -6.57
C GLY A 268 13.12 32.53 -5.49
N GLY A 269 14.11 31.69 -5.84
CA GLY A 269 15.11 31.18 -4.91
C GLY A 269 14.64 29.98 -4.08
N LEU A 270 13.52 29.35 -4.44
CA LEU A 270 13.00 28.13 -3.82
C LEU A 270 13.46 26.91 -4.62
N TYR A 271 14.04 25.94 -3.93
CA TYR A 271 14.47 24.66 -4.49
C TYR A 271 13.74 23.54 -3.76
N VAL A 272 13.19 22.58 -4.50
CA VAL A 272 12.39 21.49 -3.94
C VAL A 272 12.99 20.14 -4.29
N ALA A 273 13.14 19.28 -3.30
CA ALA A 273 13.38 17.86 -3.49
C ALA A 273 12.30 17.07 -2.77
N ARG A 274 11.89 15.93 -3.34
CA ARG A 274 10.92 15.01 -2.74
C ARG A 274 11.55 13.64 -2.66
N PHE A 275 11.20 12.90 -1.62
CA PHE A 275 11.67 11.54 -1.43
C PHE A 275 10.64 10.76 -0.63
N GLU A 276 10.63 9.46 -0.87
CA GLU A 276 9.82 8.51 -0.14
C GLU A 276 10.60 7.98 1.04
N ALA A 277 9.92 7.83 2.17
CA ALA A 277 10.52 7.24 3.35
C ALA A 277 9.52 6.42 4.15
N ASN A 278 10.03 5.30 4.67
CA ASN A 278 9.37 4.51 5.70
C ASN A 278 9.50 5.19 7.08
N PRO A 279 8.67 4.81 8.07
CA PRO A 279 8.78 5.33 9.42
C PRO A 279 10.17 5.09 10.01
N GLY A 280 10.79 6.12 10.58
CA GLY A 280 12.14 6.00 11.13
C GLY A 280 12.82 7.33 11.41
N ASP A 281 14.04 7.21 11.94
CA ASP A 281 14.97 8.32 12.15
C ASP A 281 16.08 8.24 11.10
N PHE A 282 16.31 9.36 10.40
CA PHE A 282 17.28 9.41 9.31
C PHE A 282 18.26 10.56 9.47
N GLU A 283 19.50 10.31 9.05
CA GLU A 283 20.52 11.34 8.89
C GLU A 283 20.53 11.84 7.44
N TRP A 284 20.77 13.14 7.27
CA TRP A 284 20.75 13.76 5.94
C TRP A 284 21.69 14.97 5.78
N LYS A 285 21.96 15.31 4.52
CA LYS A 285 22.63 16.52 4.05
C LYS A 285 22.04 16.98 2.72
N ILE A 286 22.17 18.27 2.43
CA ILE A 286 22.04 18.79 1.07
C ILE A 286 23.45 19.00 0.55
N ALA A 287 23.83 18.34 -0.54
CA ALA A 287 25.18 18.49 -1.10
C ALA A 287 25.19 18.40 -2.61
N ASP A 288 26.19 19.01 -3.24
CA ASP A 288 26.49 18.75 -4.65
C ASP A 288 27.08 17.34 -4.82
N ASN A 289 27.26 16.94 -6.08
CA ASN A 289 27.75 15.61 -6.41
C ASN A 289 29.11 15.29 -5.74
N ASP A 290 30.01 16.28 -5.72
CA ASP A 290 31.40 16.11 -5.31
C ASP A 290 31.64 16.53 -3.84
N TRP A 291 30.59 16.84 -3.08
CA TRP A 291 30.66 17.34 -1.69
C TRP A 291 31.48 18.64 -1.53
N SER A 292 31.61 19.42 -2.60
CA SER A 292 32.27 20.72 -2.57
C SER A 292 31.45 21.78 -1.82
N ILE A 293 30.12 21.62 -1.83
CA ILE A 293 29.15 22.42 -1.10
C ILE A 293 28.24 21.46 -0.33
N GLU A 294 28.16 21.64 0.99
CA GLU A 294 27.27 20.85 1.84
C GLU A 294 26.55 21.72 2.87
N TYR A 295 25.26 21.46 3.06
CA TYR A 295 24.41 22.11 4.03
C TYR A 295 23.68 21.09 4.90
N CYS A 296 23.47 21.47 6.15
CA CYS A 296 22.66 20.75 7.12
C CYS A 296 22.25 21.73 8.23
N THR A 297 21.46 21.25 9.18
CA THR A 297 21.03 22.03 10.34
C THR A 297 21.05 21.16 11.60
N PRO A 298 21.47 21.69 12.77
CA PRO A 298 21.42 20.94 14.02
C PRO A 298 20.00 20.84 14.60
N THR A 299 19.03 21.57 14.03
CA THR A 299 17.63 21.53 14.43
C THR A 299 16.99 20.26 13.84
N PRO A 300 16.50 19.31 14.66
CA PRO A 300 15.79 18.15 14.15
C PRO A 300 14.52 18.57 13.42
N LEU A 301 14.26 17.99 12.26
CA LEU A 301 13.05 18.24 11.50
C LEU A 301 12.05 17.08 11.68
N VAL A 302 10.76 17.40 11.73
CA VAL A 302 9.68 16.43 11.90
C VAL A 302 8.60 16.72 10.88
N ALA A 303 8.20 15.72 10.09
CA ALA A 303 7.28 15.89 8.96
C ALA A 303 5.94 16.55 9.33
N ASP A 304 5.37 16.17 10.47
CA ASP A 304 4.05 16.66 10.91
C ASP A 304 4.06 18.08 11.49
N THR A 305 5.26 18.65 11.71
CA THR A 305 5.41 19.99 12.32
C THR A 305 6.39 20.81 11.48
N PRO A 306 5.96 21.35 10.33
CA PRO A 306 6.84 22.05 9.39
C PRO A 306 7.60 23.16 10.10
N THR A 307 8.90 22.95 10.28
CA THR A 307 9.78 23.87 10.97
C THR A 307 10.78 24.40 9.96
N ALA A 308 10.69 25.69 9.65
CA ALA A 308 11.77 26.36 8.93
C ALA A 308 13.00 26.42 9.84
N ALA A 309 14.09 25.81 9.41
CA ALA A 309 15.35 25.77 10.15
C ALA A 309 16.47 26.39 9.31
N PRO A 310 17.33 27.21 9.91
CA PRO A 310 18.43 27.81 9.19
C PRO A 310 19.44 26.74 8.76
N LEU A 311 19.89 26.85 7.51
CA LEU A 311 20.95 26.03 6.93
C LEU A 311 22.31 26.71 7.14
N PHE A 312 23.32 25.90 7.41
CA PHE A 312 24.70 26.35 7.50
C PHE A 312 25.60 25.41 6.72
N GLY A 313 26.76 25.91 6.29
CA GLY A 313 27.80 25.06 5.72
C GLY A 313 28.18 23.99 6.72
N CYS A 314 27.97 22.72 6.35
CA CYS A 314 28.30 21.62 7.23
C CYS A 314 29.76 21.22 7.05
N THR A 315 30.33 20.68 8.13
CA THR A 315 31.63 20.04 8.08
C THR A 315 31.47 18.70 8.76
N PHE A 316 32.03 17.66 8.16
CA PHE A 316 32.10 16.34 8.78
C PHE A 316 32.59 16.46 10.25
N PRO A 317 31.92 15.86 11.24
CA PRO A 317 30.93 14.77 11.15
C PRO A 317 29.45 15.20 11.31
N LEU A 318 29.11 16.47 11.05
CA LEU A 318 27.75 16.96 11.29
C LEU A 318 26.77 16.54 10.19
N ASN A 319 25.66 15.93 10.61
CA ASN A 319 24.50 15.56 9.78
C ASN A 319 23.25 16.24 10.36
N GLY A 320 22.28 16.55 9.48
CA GLY A 320 20.92 16.86 9.93
C GLY A 320 20.19 15.59 10.35
N SER A 321 19.17 15.72 11.19
CA SER A 321 18.29 14.60 11.55
C SER A 321 16.84 14.89 11.17
N ILE A 322 16.17 13.87 10.66
CA ILE A 322 14.72 13.89 10.44
C ILE A 322 14.06 12.71 11.17
N ASN A 323 12.83 12.94 11.62
CA ASN A 323 11.94 11.89 12.10
C ASN A 323 10.73 11.80 11.15
N VAL A 324 10.48 10.58 10.67
CA VAL A 324 9.37 10.22 9.79
C VAL A 324 8.40 9.34 10.60
N PRO A 325 7.21 9.82 10.97
CA PRO A 325 6.29 9.09 11.85
C PRO A 325 5.47 8.02 11.11
N THR A 326 5.22 8.22 9.82
CA THR A 326 4.43 7.35 8.94
C THR A 326 5.14 7.17 7.60
N ALA A 327 4.90 6.06 6.91
CA ALA A 327 5.38 5.90 5.54
C ALA A 327 4.70 6.96 4.66
N GLY A 328 5.42 7.55 3.71
CA GLY A 328 4.83 8.51 2.79
C GLY A 328 5.85 9.25 1.94
N CYS A 329 5.33 10.20 1.16
CA CYS A 329 6.17 11.15 0.44
C CYS A 329 6.43 12.39 1.28
N PHE A 330 7.67 12.84 1.27
CA PHE A 330 8.07 14.05 1.96
C PHE A 330 8.79 15.02 1.05
N GLU A 331 8.61 16.30 1.34
CA GLU A 331 9.15 17.41 0.58
C GLU A 331 10.16 18.20 1.43
N PHE A 332 11.35 18.39 0.87
CA PHE A 332 12.34 19.34 1.32
C PHE A 332 12.28 20.61 0.48
N GLU A 333 12.04 21.73 1.15
CA GLU A 333 12.15 23.05 0.55
C GLU A 333 13.39 23.75 1.05
N MET A 334 14.31 24.06 0.15
CA MET A 334 15.48 24.89 0.41
C MET A 334 15.25 26.30 -0.13
N GLN A 335 15.24 27.29 0.77
CA GLN A 335 15.13 28.70 0.40
C GLN A 335 16.52 29.35 0.33
N THR A 336 16.71 30.23 -0.64
CA THR A 336 17.97 30.97 -0.84
C THR A 336 17.84 32.48 -0.59
N ASP A 337 18.96 33.17 -0.34
CA ASP A 337 19.04 34.60 -0.04
C ASP A 337 18.97 35.53 -1.26
N GLY A 338 18.89 34.97 -2.47
CA GLY A 338 18.90 35.71 -3.73
C GLY A 338 20.24 36.37 -4.07
N ALA A 339 21.33 36.04 -3.37
CA ALA A 339 22.68 36.47 -3.73
C ALA A 339 23.15 35.80 -5.04
N VAL A 340 24.27 36.29 -5.61
CA VAL A 340 24.92 35.68 -6.77
C VAL A 340 26.40 35.46 -6.46
N PRO A 341 26.85 34.20 -6.21
CA PRO A 341 26.05 32.98 -6.14
C PRO A 341 25.08 32.98 -4.93
N PRO A 342 23.93 32.28 -5.03
CA PRO A 342 22.95 32.20 -3.94
C PRO A 342 23.51 31.41 -2.76
N ASN A 343 23.11 31.78 -1.54
CA ASN A 343 23.34 30.95 -0.34
C ASN A 343 22.03 30.31 0.10
N ALA A 344 22.09 29.05 0.53
CA ALA A 344 20.98 28.41 1.21
C ALA A 344 20.79 29.06 2.60
N VAL A 345 19.55 29.41 2.95
CA VAL A 345 19.22 30.17 4.16
C VAL A 345 18.41 29.31 5.11
N ASP A 346 17.34 28.70 4.61
CA ASP A 346 16.41 27.93 5.42
C ASP A 346 16.00 26.65 4.70
N VAL A 347 15.65 25.64 5.49
CA VAL A 347 15.05 24.40 5.03
C VAL A 347 13.73 24.15 5.73
N THR A 348 12.74 23.65 5.00
CA THR A 348 11.50 23.11 5.57
C THR A 348 11.34 21.66 5.13
N PHE A 349 10.82 20.83 6.03
CA PHE A 349 10.51 19.42 5.80
C PHE A 349 9.05 19.16 6.19
N ARG A 350 8.30 18.52 5.30
CA ARG A 350 6.87 18.22 5.51
C ARG A 350 6.45 17.00 4.70
N GLU A 351 5.31 16.41 5.06
CA GLU A 351 4.58 15.52 4.16
C GLU A 351 4.22 16.29 2.87
N ALA A 352 4.45 15.68 1.72
CA ALA A 352 4.10 16.29 0.44
C ALA A 352 2.58 16.33 0.29
N ALA A 353 2.05 17.43 -0.25
CA ALA A 353 0.64 17.48 -0.61
C ALA A 353 0.40 16.49 -1.77
N PRO A 354 -0.72 15.72 -1.73
CA PRO A 354 -1.07 14.78 -2.79
C PRO A 354 -1.33 15.45 -4.14
#